data_AF-A0A7I0JIK0-F1
#
_entry.id   AF-A0A7I0JIK0-F1
#
_cell.length_a   1.000
_cell.length_b   1.000
_cell.length_c   1.000
_cell.angle_alpha   90.00
_cell.angle_beta   90.00
_cell.angle_gamma   90.00
#
_symmetry.space_group_name_H-M   'P 1'
#
loop_
_entity.id
_entity.type
_entity.pdbx_description
1 polymer ?
#
loop_
_entity_poly.entity_id
_entity_poly.type
_entity_poly.pdbx_seq_one_letter_code
_entity_poly.pdbx_strand_id
1 'polypeptide(L)'
;MNGARNHDPQREQTLLNILDIRPEPPGSGSTLARFDLQLTPTCRLFNLKLVDGPRGVRAYAASAFGTNTATFHPDLADDIRRAALAALGEKTAHDRIAA
;
A
#
# COMPACT_ATOMS: atom_id res chain seq x y z
N MET A 1 7.10 -41.09 -2.28
CA MET A 1 6.27 -40.37 -3.27
C MET A 1 5.59 -39.21 -2.56
N ASN A 2 6.21 -38.02 -2.53
CA ASN A 2 5.58 -36.82 -1.99
C ASN A 2 5.30 -35.88 -3.16
N GLY A 3 4.02 -35.73 -3.49
CA GLY A 3 3.55 -34.83 -4.53
C GLY A 3 3.97 -33.41 -4.20
N ALA A 4 4.90 -32.87 -4.98
CA ALA A 4 5.07 -31.44 -5.13
C ALA A 4 3.70 -30.88 -5.52
N ARG A 5 3.03 -30.23 -4.55
CA ARG A 5 1.87 -29.40 -4.85
C ARG A 5 2.40 -28.32 -5.77
N ASN A 6 2.19 -28.49 -7.06
CA ASN A 6 2.46 -27.48 -8.07
C ASN A 6 1.68 -26.23 -7.64
N HIS A 7 2.39 -25.27 -7.03
CA HIS A 7 1.83 -23.96 -6.78
C HIS A 7 1.70 -23.32 -8.16
N ASP A 8 0.50 -23.37 -8.72
CA ASP A 8 0.16 -22.69 -9.96
C ASP A 8 0.19 -21.17 -9.68
N PRO A 9 1.20 -20.43 -10.19
CA PRO A 9 1.34 -19.01 -9.89
C PRO A 9 0.29 -18.16 -10.63
N GLN A 10 -0.48 -18.74 -11.56
CA GLN A 10 -1.52 -18.02 -12.32
C GLN A 10 -2.85 -17.90 -11.57
N ARG A 11 -3.05 -18.63 -10.46
CA ARG A 11 -4.33 -18.61 -9.71
C ARG A 11 -4.46 -17.51 -8.68
N GLU A 12 -3.35 -16.95 -8.22
CA GLU A 12 -3.37 -15.77 -7.36
C GLU A 12 -3.40 -14.53 -8.26
N GLN A 13 -4.55 -14.27 -8.89
CA GLN A 13 -4.80 -12.95 -9.44
C GLN A 13 -4.60 -11.94 -8.30
N THR A 14 -3.57 -11.10 -8.43
CA THR A 14 -3.26 -10.02 -7.49
C THR A 14 -4.43 -9.05 -7.46
N LEU A 15 -5.38 -9.30 -6.56
CA LEU A 15 -6.44 -8.35 -6.21
C LEU A 15 -5.84 -7.34 -5.24
N LEU A 16 -5.00 -6.47 -5.80
CA LEU A 16 -4.44 -5.32 -5.11
C LEU A 16 -5.56 -4.33 -4.83
N ASN A 17 -5.90 -4.12 -3.55
CA ASN A 17 -6.96 -3.21 -3.15
C ASN A 17 -6.62 -2.45 -1.86
N ILE A 18 -6.88 -1.15 -1.85
CA ILE A 18 -6.76 -0.31 -0.65
C ILE A 18 -7.99 -0.58 0.24
N LEU A 19 -7.74 -0.99 1.48
CA LEU A 19 -8.80 -1.30 2.45
C LEU A 19 -9.22 -0.06 3.25
N ASP A 20 -8.24 0.72 3.67
CA ASP A 20 -8.43 2.03 4.31
C ASP A 20 -7.21 2.90 4.01
N ILE A 21 -7.43 4.21 3.97
CA ILE A 21 -6.38 5.21 3.83
C ILE A 21 -6.68 6.41 4.72
N ARG A 22 -5.68 6.84 5.47
CA ARG A 22 -5.77 7.88 6.48
C ARG A 22 -4.74 8.95 6.14
N PRO A 23 -5.17 10.13 5.66
CA PRO A 23 -4.28 11.26 5.44
C PRO A 23 -3.54 11.59 6.74
N GLU A 24 -2.24 11.87 6.63
CA GLU A 24 -1.49 12.40 7.75
C GLU A 24 -1.82 13.90 7.93
N PRO A 25 -1.89 14.41 9.17
CA PRO A 25 -2.14 15.82 9.40
C PRO A 25 -0.99 16.68 8.86
N PRO A 26 -1.26 17.98 8.57
CA PRO A 26 -0.21 18.92 8.22
C PRO A 26 0.91 18.93 9.28
N GLY A 27 2.17 18.88 8.84
CA GLY A 27 3.33 18.87 9.73
C GLY A 27 3.90 17.48 10.06
N SER A 28 3.28 16.38 9.59
CA SER A 28 3.81 15.00 9.72
C SER A 28 5.06 14.69 8.86
N GLY A 29 5.82 15.72 8.48
CA GLY A 29 6.97 15.61 7.60
C GLY A 29 6.59 15.18 6.19
N SER A 30 7.34 14.24 5.63
CA SER A 30 7.16 13.75 4.26
C SER A 30 6.07 12.69 4.10
N THR A 31 5.44 12.22 5.18
CA THR A 31 4.41 11.18 5.08
C THR A 31 3.07 11.83 4.72
N LEU A 32 2.49 11.40 3.60
CA LEU A 32 1.19 11.89 3.11
C LEU A 32 0.02 11.16 3.74
N ALA A 33 0.14 9.85 3.92
CA ALA A 33 -0.94 9.02 4.42
C ALA A 33 -0.41 7.68 4.95
N ARG A 34 -1.21 7.06 5.82
CA ARG A 34 -1.10 5.64 6.19
C ARG A 34 -2.23 4.86 5.57
N PHE A 35 -1.97 3.64 5.13
CA PHE A 35 -2.99 2.84 4.48
C PHE A 35 -2.82 1.34 4.76
N ASP A 36 -3.93 0.64 4.58
CA ASP A 36 -4.03 -0.81 4.70
C ASP A 36 -4.32 -1.39 3.30
N LEU A 37 -3.67 -2.49 2.98
CA LEU A 37 -3.61 -3.06 1.64
C LEU A 37 -3.98 -4.54 1.69
N GLN A 38 -4.91 -4.96 0.84
CA GLN A 38 -5.01 -6.35 0.43
C GLN A 38 -4.13 -6.53 -0.82
N LEU A 39 -3.08 -7.34 -0.70
CA LEU A 39 -2.13 -7.58 -1.79
C LEU A 39 -2.60 -8.74 -2.67
N THR A 40 -3.12 -9.79 -2.04
CA THR A 40 -3.75 -10.95 -2.69
C THR A 40 -5.03 -11.30 -1.92
N PRO A 41 -5.90 -12.18 -2.44
CA PRO A 41 -7.09 -12.62 -1.69
C PRO A 41 -6.80 -13.20 -0.30
N THR A 42 -5.58 -13.67 -0.06
CA THR A 42 -5.13 -14.35 1.16
C THR A 42 -4.11 -13.55 1.97
N CYS A 43 -3.64 -12.40 1.47
CA CYS A 43 -2.59 -11.60 2.10
C CYS A 43 -3.02 -10.14 2.27
N ARG A 44 -2.94 -9.65 3.51
CA ARG A 44 -3.18 -8.25 3.87
C ARG A 44 -1.99 -7.69 4.61
N LEU A 45 -1.66 -6.45 4.32
CA LEU A 45 -0.58 -5.70 4.92
C LEU A 45 -1.17 -4.42 5.52
N PHE A 46 -0.81 -4.11 6.76
CA PHE A 46 -1.40 -3.02 7.52
C PHE A 46 -0.37 -1.94 7.81
N ASN A 47 -0.85 -0.71 7.94
CA ASN A 47 -0.09 0.46 8.35
C ASN A 47 1.11 0.75 7.43
N LEU A 48 0.92 0.57 6.12
CA LEU A 48 1.85 1.06 5.11
C LEU A 48 1.84 2.58 5.11
N LYS A 49 2.91 3.19 4.59
CA LYS A 49 3.05 4.64 4.48
C LYS A 49 3.24 5.06 3.03
N LEU A 50 2.56 6.13 2.66
CA LEU A 50 2.76 6.86 1.41
C LEU A 50 3.58 8.11 1.74
N VAL A 51 4.76 8.24 1.14
CA VAL A 51 5.74 9.27 1.49
C VAL A 51 6.11 10.08 0.25
N ASP A 52 6.03 11.40 0.35
CA ASP A 52 6.51 12.32 -0.68
C ASP A 52 8.00 12.64 -0.47
N GLY A 53 8.83 12.01 -1.29
CA GLY A 53 10.29 12.15 -1.22
C GLY A 53 10.86 12.98 -2.38
N PRO A 54 12.17 13.27 -2.35
CA PRO A 54 12.84 14.08 -3.39
C PRO A 54 12.76 13.52 -4.81
N ARG A 55 12.44 12.22 -4.95
CA ARG A 55 12.30 11.51 -6.23
C ARG A 55 10.84 11.12 -6.51
N GLY A 56 9.91 11.84 -5.91
CA GLY A 56 8.48 11.59 -5.99
C GLY A 56 7.95 10.68 -4.88
N VAL A 57 6.64 10.49 -4.93
CA VAL A 57 5.87 9.72 -3.95
C VAL A 57 6.25 8.24 -4.00
N ARG A 58 6.36 7.58 -2.85
CA ARG A 58 6.69 6.16 -2.72
C ARG A 58 5.85 5.48 -1.64
N ALA A 59 5.49 4.23 -1.89
CA ALA A 59 4.88 3.36 -0.90
C ALA A 59 5.95 2.57 -0.14
N TYR A 60 5.79 2.46 1.17
CA TYR A 60 6.65 1.65 2.02
C TYR A 60 5.81 0.74 2.92
N ALA A 61 6.33 -0.45 3.19
CA ALA A 61 5.81 -1.33 4.23
C ALA A 61 5.82 -0.64 5.60
N ALA A 62 5.06 -1.20 6.55
CA ALA A 62 5.20 -0.83 7.95
C ALA A 62 6.66 -1.01 8.40
N SER A 63 7.07 -0.25 9.41
CA SER A 63 8.39 -0.42 10.03
C SER A 63 8.24 -0.98 11.43
N ALA A 64 9.07 -1.97 11.75
CA ALA A 64 9.24 -2.50 13.09
C ALA A 64 10.73 -2.43 13.45
N PHE A 65 11.04 -1.89 14.64
CA PHE A 65 12.41 -1.78 15.15
C PHE A 65 13.39 -1.15 14.14
N GLY A 66 12.96 -0.08 13.46
CA GLY A 66 13.80 0.67 12.51
C GLY A 66 13.98 0.02 11.13
N THR A 67 13.33 -1.12 10.86
CA THR A 67 13.43 -1.84 9.58
C THR A 67 12.05 -2.00 8.96
N ASN A 68 11.96 -1.99 7.63
CA ASN A 68 10.70 -2.28 6.94
C ASN A 68 10.36 -3.76 7.15
N THR A 69 9.09 -4.06 7.48
CA THR A 69 8.62 -5.43 7.71
C THR A 69 8.51 -6.24 6.43
N ALA A 70 8.50 -5.57 5.28
CA ALA A 70 8.51 -6.19 3.96
C ALA A 70 9.20 -5.28 2.93
N THR A 71 9.65 -5.88 1.84
CA THR A 71 10.12 -5.19 0.65
C THR A 71 9.32 -5.68 -0.56
N PHE A 72 9.20 -4.83 -1.57
CA PHE A 72 8.47 -5.13 -2.81
C PHE A 72 9.39 -4.91 -3.99
N HIS A 73 9.21 -5.70 -5.05
CA HIS A 73 9.82 -5.42 -6.34
C HIS A 73 9.37 -4.02 -6.82
N PRO A 74 10.21 -3.25 -7.54
CA PRO A 74 9.86 -1.90 -8.01
C PRO A 74 8.51 -1.81 -8.72
N ASP A 75 8.19 -2.77 -9.58
CA ASP A 75 6.90 -2.78 -10.31
C ASP A 75 5.71 -2.88 -9.36
N LEU A 76 5.79 -3.80 -8.38
CA LEU A 76 4.74 -3.95 -7.38
C LEU A 76 4.67 -2.71 -6.46
N ALA A 77 5.80 -2.12 -6.10
CA ALA A 77 5.81 -0.88 -5.33
C ALA A 77 5.14 0.28 -6.08
N ASP A 78 5.28 0.34 -7.42
CA ASP A 78 4.60 1.34 -8.24
C ASP A 78 3.08 1.08 -8.32
N ASP A 79 2.67 -0.18 -8.46
CA ASP A 79 1.24 -0.56 -8.42
C ASP A 79 0.59 -0.17 -7.10
N ILE A 80 1.24 -0.50 -5.97
CA ILE A 80 0.78 -0.12 -4.63
C ILE A 80 0.69 1.40 -4.50
N ARG A 81 1.72 2.12 -4.97
CA ARG A 81 1.76 3.59 -4.94
C ARG A 81 0.61 4.20 -5.73
N ARG A 82 0.35 3.71 -6.95
CA ARG A 82 -0.74 4.22 -7.82
C ARG A 82 -2.10 4.00 -7.17
N ALA A 83 -2.36 2.81 -6.64
CA ALA A 83 -3.60 2.50 -5.94
C ALA A 83 -3.80 3.38 -4.69
N ALA A 84 -2.75 3.59 -3.89
CA ALA A 84 -2.81 4.43 -2.71
C ALA A 84 -3.05 5.91 -3.05
N LEU A 85 -2.42 6.45 -4.10
CA LEU A 85 -2.66 7.82 -4.55
C LEU A 85 -4.09 8.03 -5.05
N ALA A 86 -4.64 7.08 -5.80
CA ALA A 86 -6.03 7.13 -6.25
C ALA A 86 -7.00 7.16 -5.06
N ALA A 87 -6.84 6.24 -4.11
CA ALA A 87 -7.67 6.18 -2.92
C ALA A 87 -7.55 7.45 -2.04
N LEU A 88 -6.35 8.02 -1.93
CA LEU A 88 -6.14 9.28 -1.21
C LEU A 88 -6.86 10.45 -1.87
N GLY A 89 -6.79 10.54 -3.20
CA GLY A 89 -7.48 11.56 -3.98
C GLY A 89 -9.01 11.47 -3.82
N GLU A 90 -9.57 10.26 -3.88
CA GLU A 90 -11.00 10.03 -3.67
C GLU A 90 -11.47 10.43 -2.27
N LYS A 91 -10.72 10.06 -1.23
CA LYS A 91 -11.07 10.40 0.15
C LYS A 91 -11.05 11.90 0.41
N THR A 92 -10.00 12.58 -0.04
CA THR A 92 -9.88 14.04 0.13
C THR A 92 -10.94 14.82 -0.65
N ALA A 93 -11.40 14.29 -1.80
CA ALA A 93 -12.52 14.85 -2.53
C ALA A 93 -13.85 14.69 -1.78
N HIS A 94 -14.10 13.52 -1.18
CA HIS A 94 -15.29 13.26 -0.39
C HIS A 94 -15.37 14.15 0.86
N ASP A 95 -14.25 14.28 1.59
CA ASP A 95 -14.17 15.11 2.79
C ASP A 95 -14.44 16.60 2.49
N ARG A 96 -14.07 17.11 1.31
CA ARG A 96 -14.33 18.50 0.90
C ARG A 96 -15.81 18.77 0.62
N ILE A 97 -16.57 17.79 0.14
CA ILE A 97 -17.99 17.96 -0.19
C ILE A 97 -18.85 17.95 1.08
N ALA A 98 -18.37 17.30 2.15
CA ALA A 98 -19.08 17.17 3.41
C ALA A 98 -18.87 18.34 4.39
N ALA A 99 -18.04 19.33 4.05
CA ALA A 99 -17.69 20.50 4.87
C ALA A 99 -18.34 21.78 4.33
#